data_AF-A0A4U0QI02-F1
#
_entry.id   AF-A0A4U0QI02-F1
#
_cell.length_a   1.000
_cell.length_b   1.000
_cell.length_c   1.000
_cell.angle_alpha   90.00
_cell.angle_beta   90.00
_cell.angle_gamma   90.00
#
_symmetry.space_group_name_H-M   'P 1'
#
loop_
_entity.id
_entity.type
_entity.pdbx_description
1 polymer ?
#
loop_
_entity_poly.entity_id
_entity_poly.type
_entity_poly.pdbx_seq_one_letter_code
_entity_poly.pdbx_strand_id
1 'polypeptide(L)'
;MATVKITIDDVGKVLGAIGELAAKQVLVGIPSSTAGRDDDGPINNAEIGYVQEHGSPANNVPARPFLVPGVKDEMEPISRQLKRASQSALDGDKTKSEMALKTAGLLGERGARGKISSNIAPALKPSTIANRYRARKTAARRAGEEAYSSMVAAGAQAAGMSLSEIQDAAGIVSLVNTGQLRNALTYVIRKKGD
;
A
#
# COMPACT_ATOMS: atom_id res chain seq x y z
N MET A 1 -8.34 21.64 -58.75
CA MET A 1 -7.86 21.80 -57.37
C MET A 1 -8.74 20.94 -56.49
N ALA A 2 -8.18 19.95 -55.78
CA ALA A 2 -8.97 19.10 -54.90
C ALA A 2 -9.21 19.84 -53.58
N THR A 3 -10.45 20.27 -53.36
CA THR A 3 -10.86 20.91 -52.10
C THR A 3 -11.01 19.82 -51.04
N VAL A 4 -10.05 19.73 -50.12
CA VAL A 4 -10.15 18.84 -48.97
C VAL A 4 -11.21 19.41 -48.02
N LYS A 5 -12.31 18.69 -47.84
CA LYS A 5 -13.40 19.06 -46.92
C LYS A 5 -13.18 18.32 -45.61
N ILE A 6 -12.99 19.06 -44.52
CA ILE A 6 -12.96 18.48 -43.17
C ILE A 6 -14.36 17.99 -42.84
N THR A 7 -14.52 16.69 -42.61
CA THR A 7 -15.82 16.06 -42.32
C THR A 7 -16.13 16.01 -40.82
N ILE A 8 -15.09 15.89 -39.98
CA ILE A 8 -15.16 15.87 -38.51
C ILE A 8 -13.90 16.55 -37.97
N ASP A 9 -14.05 17.51 -37.04
CA ASP A 9 -12.95 18.16 -36.33
C ASP A 9 -13.02 17.82 -34.83
N ASP A 10 -12.09 16.97 -34.39
CA ASP A 10 -11.95 16.57 -32.98
C ASP A 10 -10.61 17.06 -32.38
N VAL A 11 -9.88 17.95 -33.05
CA VAL A 11 -8.55 18.40 -32.61
C VAL A 11 -8.62 19.00 -31.21
N GLY A 12 -9.61 19.84 -30.93
CA GLY A 12 -9.81 20.43 -29.61
C GLY A 12 -10.10 19.40 -28.52
N LYS A 13 -10.84 18.32 -28.83
CA LYS A 13 -11.13 17.25 -27.88
C LYS A 13 -9.89 16.45 -27.54
N VAL A 14 -9.11 16.07 -28.55
CA VAL A 14 -7.87 15.32 -28.40
C VAL A 14 -6.83 16.13 -27.63
N LEU A 15 -6.60 17.40 -28.01
CA LEU A 15 -5.67 18.27 -27.28
C LEU A 15 -6.09 18.48 -25.82
N GLY A 16 -7.39 18.67 -25.57
CA GLY A 16 -7.92 18.77 -24.22
C GLY A 16 -7.73 17.50 -23.40
N ALA A 17 -7.94 16.32 -24.00
CA ALA A 17 -7.76 15.04 -23.32
C ALA A 17 -6.29 14.73 -23.00
N ILE A 18 -5.38 14.99 -23.95
CA ILE A 18 -3.94 14.85 -23.74
C ILE A 18 -3.45 15.83 -22.67
N GLY A 19 -3.89 17.09 -22.73
CA GLY A 19 -3.53 18.11 -21.74
C GLY A 19 -3.97 17.74 -20.32
N GLU A 20 -5.19 17.26 -20.15
CA GLU A 20 -5.67 16.77 -18.85
C GLU A 20 -4.91 15.54 -18.35
N LEU A 21 -4.63 14.58 -19.24
CA LEU A 21 -3.85 13.40 -18.88
C LEU A 21 -2.43 13.78 -18.45
N ALA A 22 -1.76 14.63 -19.22
CA ALA A 22 -0.39 15.08 -18.94
C ALA A 22 -0.28 15.90 -17.64
N ALA A 23 -1.35 16.61 -17.29
CA ALA A 23 -1.43 17.37 -16.05
C ALA A 23 -1.73 16.48 -14.83
N LYS A 24 -2.20 15.24 -14.98
CA LYS A 24 -2.59 14.36 -13.87
C LYS A 24 -1.46 13.38 -13.50
N GLN A 25 -1.34 13.08 -12.21
CA GLN A 25 -0.47 12.03 -11.67
C GLN A 25 -1.24 11.15 -10.69
N VAL A 26 -0.93 9.85 -10.69
CA VAL A 26 -1.47 8.87 -9.74
C VAL A 26 -0.42 8.62 -8.66
N LEU A 27 -0.78 8.90 -7.41
CA LEU A 27 0.08 8.71 -6.26
C LEU A 27 -0.53 7.63 -5.36
N VAL A 28 0.31 6.73 -4.85
CA VAL A 28 -0.10 5.65 -3.95
C VAL A 28 0.64 5.81 -2.63
N GLY A 29 -0.08 5.78 -1.51
CA GLY A 29 0.54 5.96 -0.20
C GLY A 29 -0.47 6.10 0.93
N ILE A 30 -0.02 6.65 2.05
CA ILE A 30 -0.85 6.93 3.22
C ILE A 30 -0.92 8.46 3.37
N PRO A 31 -2.02 9.11 2.95
CA PRO A 31 -2.15 10.55 3.03
C PRO A 31 -2.32 10.99 4.50
N SER A 32 -1.55 11.99 4.91
CA SER A 32 -1.60 12.54 6.28
C SER A 32 -2.98 13.09 6.65
N SER A 33 -3.73 13.63 5.67
CA SER A 33 -5.06 14.19 5.85
C SER A 33 -6.15 13.18 6.23
N THR A 34 -5.92 11.88 5.99
CA THR A 34 -6.83 10.78 6.38
C THR A 34 -6.14 9.78 7.30
N ALA A 35 -4.98 10.14 7.86
CA ALA A 35 -4.13 9.27 8.68
C ALA A 35 -4.48 9.29 10.17
N GLY A 36 -5.58 9.95 10.55
CA GLY A 36 -6.09 9.95 11.92
C GLY A 36 -6.27 8.52 12.43
N ARG A 37 -5.82 8.28 13.67
CA ARG A 37 -6.12 7.04 14.39
C ARG A 37 -7.19 7.36 15.41
N ASP A 38 -8.21 6.51 15.49
CA ASP A 38 -9.28 6.61 16.50
C ASP A 38 -8.75 6.39 17.93
N ASP A 39 -7.54 5.85 18.04
CA ASP A 39 -6.78 5.82 19.28
C ASP A 39 -5.89 7.06 19.32
N ASP A 40 -6.14 8.00 20.26
CA ASP A 40 -5.39 9.25 20.61
C ASP A 40 -3.86 9.09 20.80
N GLY A 41 -3.19 8.41 19.88
CA GLY A 41 -1.75 8.22 19.85
C GLY A 41 -1.08 9.45 19.25
N PRO A 42 0.12 9.81 19.73
CA PRO A 42 0.84 10.99 19.25
C PRO A 42 1.34 10.88 17.80
N ILE A 43 1.16 9.72 17.15
CA ILE A 43 1.73 9.40 15.84
C ILE A 43 0.63 8.90 14.90
N ASN A 44 0.52 9.51 13.73
CA ASN A 44 -0.48 9.19 12.71
C ASN A 44 -0.07 7.96 11.86
N ASN A 45 -1.00 7.41 11.08
CA ASN A 45 -0.72 6.23 10.23
C ASN A 45 0.34 6.49 9.15
N ALA A 46 0.49 7.73 8.68
CA ALA A 46 1.49 8.09 7.67
C ALA A 46 2.90 8.03 8.25
N GLU A 47 3.09 8.54 9.46
CA GLU A 47 4.35 8.45 10.21
C GLU A 47 4.69 7.01 10.56
N ILE A 48 3.71 6.20 10.98
CA ILE A 48 3.91 4.76 11.21
C ILE A 48 4.35 4.10 9.90
N GLY A 49 3.67 4.37 8.79
CA GLY A 49 4.03 3.84 7.48
C GLY A 49 5.45 4.21 7.09
N TYR A 50 5.85 5.47 7.30
CA TYR A 50 7.21 5.94 7.02
C TYR A 50 8.27 5.22 7.86
N VAL A 51 8.02 5.07 9.17
CA VAL A 51 8.91 4.34 10.09
C VAL A 51 8.99 2.86 9.73
N GLN A 52 7.90 2.23 9.28
CA GLN A 52 7.95 0.83 8.86
C GLN A 52 8.69 0.68 7.52
N GLU A 53 8.52 1.59 6.57
CA GLU A 53 9.21 1.52 5.27
C GLU A 53 10.73 1.65 5.42
N HIS A 54 11.21 2.60 6.23
CA HIS A 54 12.63 2.93 6.37
C HIS A 54 13.30 2.36 7.61
N GLY A 55 12.52 1.89 8.59
CA GLY A 55 13.00 1.57 9.92
C GLY A 55 13.25 2.82 10.78
N SER A 56 13.58 2.60 12.04
CA SER A 56 14.01 3.64 12.98
C SER A 56 15.07 3.07 13.91
N PRO A 57 16.37 3.34 13.64
CA PRO A 57 17.45 2.92 14.52
C PRO A 57 17.29 3.45 15.95
N ALA A 58 16.86 4.71 16.10
CA ALA A 58 16.62 5.34 17.40
C ALA A 58 15.60 4.59 18.27
N ASN A 59 14.60 3.97 17.64
CA ASN A 59 13.56 3.19 18.33
C ASN A 59 13.78 1.68 18.24
N ASN A 60 14.93 1.22 17.73
CA ASN A 60 15.23 -0.20 17.46
C ASN A 60 14.15 -0.90 16.61
N VAL A 61 13.58 -0.19 15.64
CA VAL A 61 12.59 -0.72 14.70
C VAL A 61 13.29 -1.04 13.37
N PRO A 62 13.34 -2.30 12.93
CA PRO A 62 13.90 -2.64 11.62
C PRO A 62 12.93 -2.26 10.50
N ALA A 63 13.48 -1.95 9.32
CA ALA A 63 12.72 -1.67 8.12
C ALA A 63 11.93 -2.90 7.64
N ARG A 64 10.69 -2.68 7.21
CA ARG A 64 9.76 -3.63 6.61
C ARG A 64 9.11 -2.95 5.40
N PRO A 65 9.84 -2.79 4.29
CA PRO A 65 9.36 -2.03 3.13
C PRO A 65 8.19 -2.77 2.47
N PHE A 66 7.06 -2.07 2.34
CA PHE A 66 5.81 -2.60 1.79
C PHE A 66 5.28 -1.77 0.64
N LEU A 67 5.54 -0.46 0.62
CA LEU A 67 4.96 0.45 -0.35
C LEU A 67 5.64 0.30 -1.71
N VAL A 68 6.95 0.55 -1.76
CA VAL A 68 7.71 0.48 -3.02
C VAL A 68 7.74 -0.96 -3.57
N PRO A 69 8.02 -1.99 -2.75
CA PRO A 69 8.00 -3.36 -3.26
C PRO A 69 6.60 -3.79 -3.72
N GLY A 70 5.54 -3.44 -2.98
CA GLY A 70 4.17 -3.81 -3.37
C GLY A 70 3.71 -3.17 -4.67
N VAL A 71 4.10 -1.91 -4.95
CA VAL A 71 3.82 -1.28 -6.25
C VAL A 71 4.65 -1.89 -7.37
N LYS A 72 5.91 -2.26 -7.10
CA LYS A 72 6.79 -2.92 -8.08
C LYS A 72 6.25 -4.29 -8.49
N ASP A 73 5.70 -5.05 -7.55
CA ASP A 73 5.10 -6.36 -7.82
C ASP A 73 3.91 -6.25 -8.82
N GLU A 74 3.23 -5.10 -8.85
CA GLU A 74 2.10 -4.81 -9.75
C GLU A 74 2.48 -3.89 -10.93
N MET A 75 3.78 -3.69 -11.20
CA MET A 75 4.25 -2.71 -12.18
C MET A 75 3.77 -3.03 -13.61
N GLU A 76 3.70 -4.31 -13.97
CA GLU A 76 3.26 -4.75 -15.29
C GLU A 76 1.77 -4.44 -15.56
N PRO A 77 0.80 -4.86 -14.69
CA PRO A 77 -0.59 -4.47 -14.87
C PRO A 77 -0.82 -2.97 -14.74
N ILE A 78 -0.09 -2.26 -13.89
CA ILE A 78 -0.13 -0.78 -13.80
C ILE A 78 0.27 -0.15 -15.14
N SER A 79 1.39 -0.59 -15.72
CA SER A 79 1.90 -0.08 -17.01
C SER A 79 0.89 -0.30 -18.14
N ARG A 80 0.18 -1.44 -18.14
CA ARG A 80 -0.91 -1.69 -19.09
C ARG A 80 -2.06 -0.68 -18.94
N GLN A 81 -2.45 -0.34 -17.73
CA GLN A 81 -3.50 0.65 -17.50
C GLN A 81 -3.06 2.06 -17.89
N LEU A 82 -1.81 2.44 -17.60
CA LEU A 82 -1.25 3.73 -18.04
C LEU A 82 -1.19 3.84 -19.57
N LYS A 83 -0.84 2.74 -20.27
CA LYS A 83 -0.91 2.68 -21.73
C LYS A 83 -2.34 2.88 -22.23
N ARG A 84 -3.33 2.23 -21.62
CA ARG A 84 -4.75 2.40 -21.97
C ARG A 84 -5.23 3.83 -21.72
N ALA A 85 -4.82 4.45 -20.61
CA ALA A 85 -5.14 5.83 -20.32
C ALA A 85 -4.63 6.77 -21.42
N SER A 86 -3.40 6.51 -21.90
CA SER A 86 -2.77 7.25 -22.98
C SER A 86 -3.51 7.05 -24.31
N GLN A 87 -3.85 5.81 -24.67
CA GLN A 87 -4.62 5.51 -25.89
C GLN A 87 -5.98 6.21 -25.88
N SER A 88 -6.72 6.11 -24.77
CA SER A 88 -8.03 6.79 -24.65
C SER A 88 -7.93 8.30 -24.71
N ALA A 89 -6.85 8.91 -24.21
CA ALA A 89 -6.64 10.35 -24.36
C ALA A 89 -6.35 10.74 -25.82
N LEU A 90 -5.61 9.91 -26.56
CA LEU A 90 -5.38 10.12 -28.00
C LEU A 90 -6.68 10.00 -28.81
N ASP A 91 -7.62 9.19 -28.35
CA ASP A 91 -8.97 9.06 -28.94
C ASP A 91 -9.92 10.21 -28.52
N GLY A 92 -9.45 11.15 -27.68
CA GLY A 92 -10.28 12.24 -27.13
C GLY A 92 -11.25 11.80 -26.02
N ASP A 93 -11.16 10.55 -25.56
CA ASP A 93 -12.04 9.98 -24.54
C ASP A 93 -11.46 10.19 -23.12
N LYS A 94 -11.75 11.37 -22.58
CA LYS A 94 -11.33 11.77 -21.22
C LYS A 94 -11.82 10.82 -20.14
N THR A 95 -13.06 10.31 -20.27
CA THR A 95 -13.69 9.45 -19.28
C THR A 95 -12.96 8.11 -19.19
N LYS A 96 -12.69 7.46 -20.33
CA LYS A 96 -11.91 6.21 -20.35
C LYS A 96 -10.48 6.42 -19.88
N SER A 97 -9.87 7.54 -20.25
CA SER A 97 -8.53 7.89 -19.77
C SER A 97 -8.48 7.98 -18.24
N GLU A 98 -9.45 8.66 -17.63
CA GLU A 98 -9.54 8.78 -16.18
C GLU A 98 -9.84 7.45 -15.48
N MET A 99 -10.73 6.62 -16.04
CA MET A 99 -11.00 5.28 -15.49
C MET A 99 -9.75 4.39 -15.50
N ALA A 100 -8.93 4.47 -16.55
CA ALA A 100 -7.68 3.74 -16.62
C ALA A 100 -6.66 4.23 -15.57
N LEU A 101 -6.57 5.55 -15.32
CA LEU A 101 -5.75 6.09 -14.22
C LEU A 101 -6.23 5.62 -12.83
N LYS A 102 -7.53 5.65 -12.58
CA LYS A 102 -8.13 5.13 -11.34
C LYS A 102 -7.81 3.65 -11.15
N THR A 103 -7.89 2.87 -12.22
CA THR A 103 -7.55 1.44 -12.20
C THR A 103 -6.07 1.21 -11.91
N ALA A 104 -5.17 2.04 -12.47
CA ALA A 104 -3.75 1.99 -12.15
C ALA A 104 -3.49 2.28 -10.65
N GLY A 105 -4.17 3.27 -10.08
CA GLY A 105 -4.09 3.60 -8.65
C GLY A 105 -4.58 2.47 -7.76
N LEU A 106 -5.72 1.86 -8.10
CA LEU A 106 -6.27 0.70 -7.38
C LEU A 106 -5.31 -0.50 -7.37
N LEU A 107 -4.65 -0.78 -8.51
CA LEU A 107 -3.66 -1.84 -8.60
C LEU A 107 -2.45 -1.58 -7.70
N GLY A 108 -1.93 -0.34 -7.70
CA GLY A 108 -0.83 0.04 -6.81
C GLY A 108 -1.20 -0.04 -5.33
N GLU A 109 -2.38 0.45 -4.95
CA GLU A 109 -2.90 0.33 -3.58
C GLU A 109 -3.03 -1.13 -3.16
N ARG A 110 -3.62 -1.97 -4.03
CA ARG A 110 -3.77 -3.41 -3.80
C ARG A 110 -2.42 -4.09 -3.60
N GLY A 111 -1.44 -3.81 -4.46
CA GLY A 111 -0.09 -4.37 -4.35
C GLY A 111 0.55 -4.04 -3.00
N ALA A 112 0.53 -2.77 -2.60
CA ALA A 112 1.07 -2.34 -1.32
C ALA A 112 0.30 -2.93 -0.11
N ARG A 113 -1.03 -2.99 -0.15
CA ARG A 113 -1.84 -3.67 0.89
C ARG A 113 -1.57 -5.17 0.97
N GLY A 114 -1.39 -5.80 -0.19
CA GLY A 114 -1.01 -7.20 -0.30
C GLY A 114 0.33 -7.46 0.39
N LYS A 115 1.32 -6.59 0.15
CA LYS A 115 2.65 -6.70 0.76
C LYS A 115 2.63 -6.56 2.28
N ILE A 116 1.81 -5.67 2.83
CA ILE A 116 1.60 -5.58 4.30
C ILE A 116 1.13 -6.91 4.87
N SER A 117 0.33 -7.66 4.11
CA SER A 117 -0.26 -8.93 4.52
C SER A 117 0.68 -10.13 4.28
N SER A 118 1.75 -9.98 3.50
CA SER A 118 2.65 -11.08 3.10
C SER A 118 3.76 -11.39 4.13
N ASN A 119 3.53 -11.07 5.40
CA ASN A 119 4.46 -11.21 6.53
C ASN A 119 5.94 -10.85 6.22
N ILE A 120 6.21 -9.54 6.08
CA ILE A 120 7.52 -9.01 5.70
C ILE A 120 8.56 -9.22 6.81
N ALA A 121 9.72 -9.76 6.45
CA ALA A 121 10.89 -9.86 7.31
C ALA A 121 11.43 -8.48 7.73
N PRO A 122 12.08 -8.35 8.90
CA PRO A 122 12.34 -9.40 9.87
C PRO A 122 11.15 -9.67 10.79
N ALA A 123 11.14 -10.87 11.36
CA ALA A 123 10.21 -11.30 12.38
C ALA A 123 10.14 -10.31 13.57
N LEU A 124 9.00 -10.28 14.24
CA LEU A 124 8.79 -9.56 15.48
C LEU A 124 9.48 -10.26 16.64
N LYS A 125 9.92 -9.46 17.60
CA LYS A 125 10.44 -9.98 18.87
C LYS A 125 9.30 -10.67 19.63
N PRO A 126 9.57 -11.77 20.36
CA PRO A 126 8.54 -12.46 21.14
C PRO A 126 7.81 -11.56 22.13
N SER A 127 8.54 -10.63 22.78
CA SER A 127 7.97 -9.64 23.69
C SER A 127 7.00 -8.68 23.02
N THR A 128 7.24 -8.31 21.75
CA THR A 128 6.31 -7.46 20.99
C THR A 128 4.98 -8.17 20.79
N ILE A 129 5.00 -9.44 20.39
CA ILE A 129 3.79 -10.25 20.17
C ILE A 129 3.02 -10.43 21.49
N ALA A 130 3.73 -10.78 22.56
CA ALA A 130 3.14 -10.97 23.89
C ALA A 130 2.44 -9.71 24.44
N ASN A 131 2.88 -8.52 24.02
CA ASN A 131 2.35 -7.22 24.46
C ASN A 131 1.29 -6.61 23.51
N ARG A 132 1.00 -7.21 22.36
CA ARG A 132 0.06 -6.66 21.37
C ARG A 132 -1.34 -6.39 21.93
N TYR A 133 -1.82 -7.25 22.83
CA TYR A 133 -3.12 -7.07 23.49
C TYR A 133 -3.19 -5.77 24.29
N ARG A 134 -2.09 -5.36 24.96
CA ARG A 134 -2.00 -4.08 25.68
C ARG A 134 -2.08 -2.91 24.72
N ALA A 135 -1.36 -2.98 23.60
CA ALA A 135 -1.40 -1.95 22.57
C ALA A 135 -2.80 -1.79 21.94
N ARG A 136 -3.58 -2.88 21.88
CA ARG A 136 -5.00 -2.86 21.45
C ARG A 136 -5.98 -2.54 22.58
N LYS A 137 -5.52 -2.39 23.83
CA LYS A 137 -6.36 -2.23 25.02
C LYS A 137 -7.40 -3.37 25.19
N THR A 138 -7.07 -4.59 24.76
CA THR A 138 -7.95 -5.77 24.91
C THR A 138 -7.64 -6.53 26.19
N ALA A 139 -8.63 -7.22 26.77
CA ALA A 139 -8.45 -7.98 28.01
C ALA A 139 -7.56 -9.23 27.85
N ALA A 140 -7.63 -9.89 26.69
CA ALA A 140 -6.93 -11.14 26.41
C ALA A 140 -6.09 -11.07 25.12
N ARG A 141 -5.17 -12.04 24.99
CA ARG A 141 -4.40 -12.30 23.77
C ARG A 141 -5.30 -12.98 22.73
N ARG A 142 -4.95 -12.86 21.45
CA ARG A 142 -5.62 -13.62 20.40
C ARG A 142 -5.06 -15.05 20.35
N ALA A 143 -5.84 -16.00 19.84
CA ALA A 143 -5.42 -17.41 19.72
C ALA A 143 -4.04 -17.57 19.03
N GLY A 144 -3.75 -16.82 17.96
CA GLY A 144 -2.43 -16.84 17.31
C GLY A 144 -1.30 -16.34 18.19
N GLU A 145 -1.54 -15.34 19.04
CA GLU A 145 -0.54 -14.81 19.98
C GLU A 145 -0.26 -15.79 21.13
N GLU A 146 -1.29 -16.51 21.56
CA GLU A 146 -1.17 -17.60 22.53
C GLU A 146 -0.42 -18.79 21.94
N ALA A 147 -0.78 -19.21 20.71
CA ALA A 147 -0.09 -20.27 19.98
C ALA A 147 1.40 -19.94 19.75
N TYR A 148 1.71 -18.71 19.36
CA TYR A 148 3.09 -18.26 19.25
C TYR A 148 3.82 -18.33 20.60
N SER A 149 3.19 -17.82 21.66
CA SER A 149 3.79 -17.80 23.00
C SER A 149 4.03 -19.23 23.52
N SER A 150 3.13 -20.17 23.24
CA SER A 150 3.27 -21.57 23.63
C SER A 150 4.36 -22.27 22.83
N MET A 151 4.47 -22.04 21.51
CA MET A 151 5.56 -22.59 20.69
C MET A 151 6.93 -22.10 21.15
N VAL A 152 7.06 -20.81 21.47
CA VAL A 152 8.31 -20.25 22.02
C VAL A 152 8.61 -20.84 23.39
N ALA A 153 7.62 -20.95 24.29
CA ALA A 153 7.79 -21.56 25.61
C ALA A 153 8.13 -23.05 25.55
N ALA A 154 7.61 -23.78 24.56
CA ALA A 154 7.93 -25.17 24.28
C ALA A 154 9.31 -25.38 23.66
N GLY A 155 10.09 -24.31 23.45
CA GLY A 155 11.46 -24.40 22.94
C GLY A 155 11.56 -24.56 21.42
N ALA A 156 10.57 -24.12 20.64
CA ALA A 156 10.63 -24.20 19.17
C ALA A 156 11.91 -23.59 18.57
N GLN A 157 12.43 -22.51 19.18
CA GLN A 157 13.72 -21.92 18.78
C GLN A 157 14.91 -22.85 19.07
N ALA A 158 14.88 -23.59 20.19
CA ALA A 158 15.91 -24.58 20.52
C ALA A 158 15.81 -25.83 19.62
N ALA A 159 14.62 -26.11 19.09
CA ALA A 159 14.38 -27.13 18.07
C ALA A 159 14.79 -26.70 16.65
N GLY A 160 15.42 -25.52 16.49
CA GLY A 160 15.95 -25.04 15.22
C GLY A 160 14.98 -24.20 14.37
N MET A 161 13.75 -23.96 14.83
CA MET A 161 12.82 -23.08 14.11
C MET A 161 13.21 -21.61 14.28
N SER A 162 13.23 -20.87 13.17
CA SER A 162 13.40 -19.42 13.17
C SER A 162 12.15 -18.71 13.70
N LEU A 163 12.33 -17.47 14.16
CA LEU A 163 11.21 -16.63 14.62
C LEU A 163 10.17 -16.35 13.52
N SER A 164 10.60 -16.35 12.25
CA SER A 164 9.70 -16.16 11.10
C SER A 164 8.79 -17.37 10.95
N GLU A 165 9.36 -18.59 10.96
CA GLU A 165 8.59 -19.83 10.82
C GLU A 165 7.57 -20.00 11.96
N ILE A 166 7.93 -19.63 13.18
CA ILE A 166 7.02 -19.68 14.32
C ILE A 166 5.90 -18.63 14.16
N GLN A 167 6.20 -17.43 13.66
CA GLN A 167 5.17 -16.43 13.34
C GLN A 167 4.22 -16.88 12.25
N ASP A 168 4.76 -17.47 11.18
CA ASP A 168 3.99 -17.97 10.04
C ASP A 168 3.07 -19.11 10.50
N ALA A 169 3.59 -20.07 11.27
CA ALA A 169 2.82 -21.16 11.86
C ALA A 169 1.70 -20.67 12.80
N ALA A 170 1.95 -19.57 13.52
CA ALA A 170 0.97 -18.94 14.41
C ALA A 170 0.00 -17.98 13.70
N GLY A 171 0.16 -17.77 12.38
CA GLY A 171 -0.67 -16.84 11.59
C GLY A 171 -0.47 -15.37 11.96
N ILE A 172 0.69 -14.99 12.50
CA ILE A 172 0.99 -13.63 12.94
C ILE A 172 1.70 -12.85 11.84
N VAL A 173 1.00 -11.87 11.28
CA VAL A 173 1.57 -10.91 10.33
C VAL A 173 2.25 -9.75 11.08
N SER A 174 3.50 -9.47 10.73
CA SER A 174 4.35 -8.50 11.42
C SER A 174 3.78 -7.07 11.44
N LEU A 175 3.27 -6.59 10.31
CA LEU A 175 2.72 -5.23 10.16
C LEU A 175 1.22 -5.11 10.52
N VAL A 176 0.58 -6.20 10.94
CA VAL A 176 -0.87 -6.21 11.22
C VAL A 176 -1.12 -6.52 12.70
N ASN A 177 -1.50 -5.47 13.43
CA ASN A 177 -2.05 -5.57 14.79
C ASN A 177 -3.56 -5.25 14.80
N THR A 178 -3.90 -3.99 14.52
CA THR A 178 -5.29 -3.49 14.35
C THR A 178 -5.74 -3.50 12.89
N GLY A 179 -4.80 -3.50 11.94
CA GLY A 179 -5.08 -3.36 10.51
C GLY A 179 -5.25 -1.90 10.04
N GLN A 180 -5.23 -0.93 10.96
CA GLN A 180 -5.38 0.50 10.63
C GLN A 180 -4.37 0.98 9.58
N LEU A 181 -3.09 0.59 9.69
CA LEU A 181 -2.05 0.96 8.72
C LEU A 181 -2.41 0.52 7.28
N ARG A 182 -2.87 -0.72 7.13
CA ARG A 182 -3.29 -1.27 5.82
C ARG A 182 -4.50 -0.55 5.28
N ASN A 183 -5.47 -0.23 6.14
CA ASN A 183 -6.70 0.45 5.76
C ASN A 183 -6.45 1.92 5.37
N ALA A 184 -5.43 2.55 5.95
CA ALA A 184 -5.03 3.93 5.63
C ALA A 184 -4.30 4.07 4.28
N LEU A 185 -3.87 2.95 3.67
CA LEU A 185 -3.22 2.96 2.37
C LEU A 185 -4.27 3.21 1.27
N THR A 186 -4.05 4.21 0.44
CA THR A 186 -4.94 4.57 -0.66
C THR A 186 -4.17 5.14 -1.85
N TYR A 187 -4.86 5.44 -2.94
CA TYR A 187 -4.34 6.21 -4.05
C TYR A 187 -5.07 7.56 -4.17
N VAL A 188 -4.36 8.56 -4.68
CA VAL A 188 -4.91 9.87 -5.02
C VAL A 188 -4.49 10.25 -6.43
N ILE A 189 -5.41 10.85 -7.18
CA ILE A 189 -5.11 11.45 -8.49
C ILE A 189 -5.06 12.95 -8.27
N ARG A 190 -3.92 13.57 -8.56
CA ARG A 190 -3.70 15.01 -8.38
C ARG A 190 -3.16 15.63 -9.66
N LYS A 191 -3.20 16.95 -9.76
CA LYS A 191 -2.43 17.62 -10.80
C LYS A 191 -0.94 17.57 -10.45
N LYS A 192 -0.10 17.55 -11.46
CA LYS A 192 1.35 17.57 -11.31
C LYS A 192 1.76 18.97 -10.83
N GLY A 193 2.37 19.04 -9.64
CA GLY A 193 2.77 20.30 -9.00
C GLY A 193 1.91 20.74 -7.82
N ASP A 194 0.79 20.06 -7.56
CA ASP A 194 -0.01 20.15 -6.32
C ASP A 194 0.48 19.17 -5.26
#